data_AF-A0A4V1SZN0-F1
#
_entry.id   AF-A0A4V1SZN0-F1
#
_cell.length_a   1.000
_cell.length_b   1.000
_cell.length_c   1.000
_cell.angle_alpha   90.00
_cell.angle_beta   90.00
_cell.angle_gamma   90.00
#
_symmetry.space_group_name_H-M   'P 1'
#
loop_
_entity.id
_entity.type
_entity.pdbx_description
1 polymer ?
#
loop_
_entity_poly.entity_id
_entity_poly.type
_entity_poly.pdbx_seq_one_letter_code
_entity_poly.pdbx_strand_id
1 'polypeptide(L)'
;MSATPLQQAFAKFDAYNSTDPNTEEFEGKPYPKEVLYAERMTKKLNDYAPNAPEYMQLAVRCQHIGRWEIARDSYPMDRPGYLMWRSQLKLHHTKIAEPILKNCGYDEETVNKVKSLLLKKNLSQNADTQLIEDVICLVFVEFYLDDFIK
;
A
#
# COMPACT_ATOMS: atom_id res chain seq x y z
N MET A 1 -15.98 -21.06 -10.15
CA MET A 1 -16.49 -19.68 -10.00
C MET A 1 -15.42 -18.74 -10.49
N SER A 2 -15.75 -17.71 -11.27
CA SER A 2 -14.77 -16.70 -11.68
C SER A 2 -14.33 -15.86 -10.47
N ALA A 3 -13.06 -15.46 -10.41
CA ALA A 3 -12.54 -14.61 -9.34
C ALA A 3 -13.31 -13.27 -9.28
N THR A 4 -13.61 -12.79 -8.08
CA THR A 4 -14.28 -11.48 -7.89
C THR A 4 -13.37 -10.33 -8.35
N PRO A 5 -13.91 -9.14 -8.67
CA PRO A 5 -13.09 -7.97 -9.01
C PRO A 5 -11.99 -7.67 -7.98
N LEU A 6 -12.31 -7.83 -6.69
CA LEU A 6 -11.35 -7.65 -5.59
C LEU A 6 -10.19 -8.64 -5.66
N GLN A 7 -10.49 -9.92 -5.85
CA GLN A 7 -9.47 -10.96 -5.98
C GLN A 7 -8.58 -10.72 -7.22
N GLN A 8 -9.18 -10.26 -8.32
CA GLN A 8 -8.43 -9.91 -9.53
C GLN A 8 -7.51 -8.71 -9.31
N ALA A 9 -7.99 -7.67 -8.61
CA ALA A 9 -7.19 -6.50 -8.29
C ALA A 9 -6.01 -6.85 -7.37
N PHE A 10 -6.25 -7.65 -6.32
CA PHE A 10 -5.19 -8.12 -5.43
C PHE A 10 -4.14 -8.91 -6.21
N ALA A 11 -4.54 -9.89 -7.02
CA ALA A 11 -3.62 -10.66 -7.83
C ALA A 11 -2.78 -9.79 -8.78
N LYS A 12 -3.37 -8.74 -9.38
CA LYS A 12 -2.64 -7.80 -10.25
C LYS A 12 -1.70 -6.88 -9.47
N PHE A 13 -2.08 -6.41 -8.29
CA PHE A 13 -1.19 -5.65 -7.40
C PHE A 13 0.00 -6.49 -6.94
N ASP A 14 -0.25 -7.74 -6.54
CA ASP A 14 0.79 -8.65 -6.10
C ASP A 14 1.71 -9.06 -7.26
N ALA A 15 1.16 -9.27 -8.46
CA ALA A 15 1.97 -9.52 -9.65
C ALA A 15 2.89 -8.33 -9.97
N TYR A 16 2.40 -7.10 -9.80
CA TYR A 16 3.23 -5.90 -9.92
C TYR A 16 4.33 -5.87 -8.86
N ASN A 17 3.97 -6.02 -7.59
CA ASN A 17 4.92 -6.01 -6.46
C ASN A 17 5.89 -7.20 -6.46
N SER A 18 5.56 -8.30 -7.13
CA SER A 18 6.46 -9.45 -7.29
C SER A 18 7.67 -9.14 -8.17
N THR A 19 7.66 -8.00 -8.88
CA THR A 19 8.80 -7.51 -9.65
C THR A 19 9.79 -6.68 -8.83
N ASP A 20 9.50 -6.47 -7.54
CA ASP A 20 10.44 -5.88 -6.59
C ASP A 20 11.70 -6.75 -6.50
N PRO A 21 12.90 -6.21 -6.84
CA PRO A 21 14.15 -6.98 -6.74
C PRO A 21 14.59 -7.20 -5.29
N ASN A 22 14.01 -6.47 -4.34
CA ASN A 22 14.32 -6.60 -2.93
C ASN A 22 13.50 -7.73 -2.31
N THR A 23 14.15 -8.52 -1.45
CA THR A 23 13.51 -9.62 -0.73
C THR A 23 13.62 -9.45 0.77
N GLU A 24 12.62 -9.95 1.50
CA GLU A 24 12.62 -10.07 2.95
C GLU A 24 12.33 -11.54 3.32
N GLU A 25 12.97 -12.04 4.38
CA GLU A 25 12.68 -13.36 4.92
C GLU A 25 11.59 -13.26 6.00
N PHE A 26 10.58 -14.11 5.90
CA PHE A 26 9.52 -14.21 6.90
C PHE A 26 9.12 -15.68 7.08
N GLU A 27 9.09 -16.15 8.32
CA GLU A 27 8.80 -17.55 8.68
C GLU A 27 9.62 -18.58 7.88
N GLY A 28 10.91 -18.27 7.63
CA GLY A 28 11.83 -19.15 6.91
C GLY A 28 11.61 -19.20 5.39
N LYS A 29 10.88 -18.24 4.81
CA LYS A 29 10.65 -18.13 3.37
C LYS A 29 11.00 -16.73 2.85
N PRO A 30 11.63 -16.62 1.67
CA PRO A 30 11.87 -15.33 1.03
C PRO A 30 10.60 -14.83 0.33
N TYR A 31 10.33 -13.53 0.46
CA TYR A 31 9.24 -12.83 -0.23
C TYR A 31 9.77 -11.58 -0.93
N PRO A 32 9.22 -11.20 -2.10
CA PRO A 32 9.36 -9.83 -2.60
C PRO A 32 8.86 -8.86 -1.55
N LYS A 33 9.67 -7.85 -1.22
CA LYS A 33 9.46 -7.00 -0.04
C LYS A 33 8.09 -6.30 -0.05
N GLU A 34 7.71 -5.67 -1.17
CA GLU A 34 6.41 -4.99 -1.22
C GLU A 34 5.20 -5.95 -1.34
N VAL A 35 5.38 -7.23 -1.71
CA VAL A 35 4.30 -8.25 -1.62
C VAL A 35 4.05 -8.59 -0.15
N LEU A 36 5.12 -8.86 0.60
CA LEU A 36 5.02 -9.18 2.03
C LEU A 36 4.39 -8.03 2.82
N TYR A 37 4.77 -6.79 2.51
CA TYR A 37 4.15 -5.61 3.12
C TYR A 37 2.64 -5.54 2.82
N ALA A 38 2.23 -5.77 1.56
CA ALA A 38 0.82 -5.78 1.17
C ALA A 38 0.02 -6.86 1.90
N GLU A 39 0.60 -8.04 2.11
CA GLU A 39 -0.02 -9.13 2.88
C GLU A 39 -0.18 -8.79 4.36
N ARG A 40 0.84 -8.24 5.00
CA ARG A 40 0.78 -7.75 6.38
C ARG A 40 -0.29 -6.68 6.55
N MET A 41 -0.35 -5.73 5.61
CA MET A 41 -1.37 -4.69 5.55
C MET A 41 -2.79 -5.26 5.46
N THR A 42 -3.04 -6.18 4.52
CA THR A 42 -4.35 -6.84 4.38
C THR A 42 -4.73 -7.61 5.63
N LYS A 43 -3.80 -8.40 6.19
CA LYS A 43 -4.05 -9.15 7.43
C LYS A 43 -4.41 -8.20 8.58
N LYS A 44 -3.65 -7.12 8.77
CA LYS A 44 -3.89 -6.17 9.84
C LYS A 44 -5.23 -5.44 9.70
N LEU A 45 -5.62 -5.07 8.48
CA LEU A 45 -6.95 -4.49 8.23
C LEU A 45 -8.06 -5.46 8.63
N ASN A 46 -7.96 -6.74 8.23
CA ASN A 46 -8.98 -7.73 8.56
C ASN A 46 -9.09 -7.98 10.07
N ASP A 47 -7.97 -7.90 10.80
CA ASP A 47 -7.95 -8.04 12.26
C ASP A 47 -8.51 -6.78 12.97
N TYR A 48 -8.20 -5.57 12.48
CA TYR A 48 -8.57 -4.29 13.11
C TYR A 48 -9.98 -3.79 12.72
N ALA A 49 -10.36 -3.96 11.46
CA ALA A 49 -11.61 -3.49 10.87
C ALA A 49 -12.18 -4.54 9.90
N PRO A 50 -12.70 -5.68 10.39
CA PRO A 50 -13.12 -6.83 9.56
C PRO A 50 -14.23 -6.51 8.55
N ASN A 51 -14.99 -5.43 8.79
CA ASN A 51 -16.08 -4.99 7.91
C ASN A 51 -15.66 -3.83 7.01
N ALA A 52 -14.35 -3.62 6.80
CA ALA A 52 -13.84 -2.53 5.97
C ALA A 52 -14.42 -2.62 4.54
N PRO A 53 -14.90 -1.51 3.98
CA PRO A 53 -15.48 -1.50 2.65
C PRO A 53 -14.42 -1.85 1.60
N GLU A 54 -14.87 -2.31 0.43
CA GLU A 54 -13.98 -2.84 -0.61
C GLU A 54 -12.91 -1.84 -1.07
N TYR A 55 -13.24 -0.56 -1.19
CA TYR A 55 -12.26 0.49 -1.54
C TYR A 55 -11.14 0.63 -0.50
N MET A 56 -11.41 0.35 0.78
CA MET A 56 -10.40 0.37 1.84
C MET A 56 -9.48 -0.84 1.72
N GLN A 57 -10.06 -2.02 1.45
CA GLN A 57 -9.29 -3.25 1.22
C GLN A 57 -8.34 -3.10 0.02
N LEU A 58 -8.82 -2.49 -1.08
CA LEU A 58 -8.00 -2.15 -2.25
C LEU A 58 -6.86 -1.19 -1.87
N ALA A 59 -7.16 -0.08 -1.19
CA ALA A 59 -6.17 0.92 -0.81
C ALA A 59 -5.09 0.36 0.13
N VAL A 60 -5.48 -0.50 1.07
CA VAL A 60 -4.57 -1.19 1.99
C VAL A 60 -3.66 -2.16 1.23
N ARG A 61 -4.20 -2.98 0.32
CA ARG A 61 -3.39 -3.92 -0.46
C ARG A 61 -2.35 -3.20 -1.34
N CYS A 62 -2.72 -2.07 -1.93
CA CYS A 62 -1.84 -1.32 -2.83
C CYS A 62 -1.12 -0.12 -2.17
N GLN A 63 -1.09 -0.03 -0.84
CA GLN A 63 -0.56 1.13 -0.11
C GLN A 63 0.87 1.53 -0.53
N HIS A 64 1.72 0.54 -0.81
CA HIS A 64 3.11 0.73 -1.29
C HIS A 64 3.36 0.14 -2.68
N ILE A 65 2.34 0.04 -3.53
CA ILE A 65 2.51 -0.53 -4.87
C ILE A 65 3.60 0.21 -5.67
N GLY A 66 4.61 -0.51 -6.18
CA GLY A 66 5.73 0.09 -6.92
C GLY A 66 6.74 0.89 -6.09
N ARG A 67 6.70 0.82 -4.76
CA ARG A 67 7.55 1.69 -3.92
C ARG A 67 9.06 1.55 -4.20
N TRP A 68 9.55 0.36 -4.54
CA TRP A 68 10.97 0.11 -4.82
C TRP A 68 11.49 0.88 -6.04
N GLU A 69 10.63 1.33 -6.94
CA GLU A 69 11.02 2.04 -8.16
C GLU A 69 11.57 3.44 -7.90
N ILE A 70 11.29 4.01 -6.73
CA ILE A 70 11.80 5.32 -6.31
C ILE A 70 12.59 5.14 -5.02
N ALA A 71 13.89 4.86 -5.16
CA ALA A 71 14.79 4.65 -4.05
C ALA A 71 14.94 5.92 -3.19
N ARG A 72 15.06 5.77 -1.86
CA ARG A 72 15.17 6.90 -0.92
C ARG A 72 16.44 7.73 -1.17
N ASP A 73 17.53 7.10 -1.57
CA ASP A 73 18.82 7.72 -1.85
C ASP A 73 18.86 8.53 -3.16
N SER A 74 17.82 8.43 -4.01
CA SER A 74 17.63 9.32 -5.16
C SER A 74 17.26 10.77 -4.78
N TYR A 75 17.05 11.05 -3.48
CA TYR A 75 16.76 12.37 -2.92
C TYR A 75 17.74 12.71 -1.80
N PRO A 76 18.01 14.01 -1.53
CA PRO A 76 18.87 14.43 -0.42
C PRO A 76 18.52 13.75 0.91
N MET A 77 19.54 13.34 1.67
CA MET A 77 19.39 12.67 2.98
C MET A 77 19.11 13.66 4.11
N ASP A 78 18.23 14.62 3.84
CA ASP A 78 17.74 15.61 4.78
C ASP A 78 16.20 15.55 4.89
N ARG A 79 15.65 16.39 5.76
CA ARG A 79 14.20 16.47 5.97
C ARG A 79 13.45 16.93 4.71
N PRO A 80 13.86 17.99 4.00
CA PRO A 80 13.22 18.38 2.74
C PRO A 80 13.20 17.27 1.67
N GLY A 81 14.34 16.60 1.45
CA GLY A 81 14.47 15.50 0.50
C GLY A 81 13.57 14.32 0.87
N TYR A 82 13.48 13.97 2.16
CA TYR A 82 12.53 12.95 2.64
C TYR A 82 11.07 13.31 2.33
N LEU A 83 10.66 14.55 2.59
CA LEU A 83 9.30 15.01 2.33
C LEU A 83 8.97 15.02 0.83
N MET A 84 9.94 15.40 0.00
CA MET A 84 9.81 15.34 -1.46
C MET A 84 9.64 13.90 -1.94
N TRP A 85 10.52 13.00 -1.50
CA TRP A 85 10.46 11.58 -1.83
C TRP A 85 9.12 10.95 -1.42
N ARG A 86 8.65 11.19 -0.19
CA ARG A 86 7.34 10.72 0.29
C ARG A 86 6.18 11.26 -0.56
N SER A 87 6.25 12.50 -0.99
CA SER A 87 5.21 13.11 -1.83
C SER A 87 5.19 12.48 -3.23
N GLN A 88 6.36 12.20 -3.80
CA GLN A 88 6.47 11.53 -5.10
C GLN A 88 6.00 10.08 -5.05
N LEU A 89 6.33 9.34 -3.99
CA LEU A 89 5.84 7.97 -3.78
C LEU A 89 4.31 7.90 -3.78
N LYS A 90 3.63 8.77 -3.04
CA LYS A 90 2.16 8.81 -3.00
C LYS A 90 1.56 8.98 -4.40
N LEU A 91 2.12 9.88 -5.21
CA LEU A 91 1.69 10.08 -6.59
C LEU A 91 1.98 8.85 -7.45
N HIS A 92 3.16 8.26 -7.31
CA HIS A 92 3.57 7.06 -8.03
C HIS A 92 2.63 5.88 -7.78
N HIS A 93 2.27 5.60 -6.53
CA HIS A 93 1.31 4.55 -6.17
C HIS A 93 -0.03 4.74 -6.89
N THR A 94 -0.53 5.97 -6.99
CA THR A 94 -1.79 6.23 -7.72
C THR A 94 -1.69 5.96 -9.21
N LYS A 95 -0.55 6.26 -9.85
CA LYS A 95 -0.32 6.06 -11.29
C LYS A 95 -0.35 4.58 -11.66
N ILE A 96 0.07 3.70 -10.75
CA ILE A 96 0.06 2.25 -10.95
C ILE A 96 -1.31 1.66 -10.59
N ALA A 97 -1.86 2.03 -9.42
CA ALA A 97 -3.11 1.45 -8.94
C ALA A 97 -4.31 1.76 -9.84
N GLU A 98 -4.40 2.99 -10.37
CA GLU A 98 -5.53 3.44 -11.19
C GLU A 98 -5.80 2.56 -12.42
N PRO A 99 -4.84 2.35 -13.35
CA PRO A 99 -5.10 1.52 -14.53
C PRO A 99 -5.40 0.06 -14.16
N ILE A 100 -4.78 -0.49 -13.09
CA ILE A 100 -5.06 -1.84 -12.63
C ILE A 100 -6.52 -1.97 -12.18
N LEU A 101 -7.01 -1.03 -11.37
CA LEU A 101 -8.39 -1.02 -10.88
C LEU A 101 -9.40 -0.86 -12.02
N LYS A 102 -9.17 0.08 -12.94
CA LYS A 102 -10.01 0.26 -14.14
C LYS A 102 -10.08 -1.03 -14.97
N ASN A 103 -8.95 -1.72 -15.14
CA ASN A 103 -8.89 -3.00 -15.84
C ASN A 103 -9.54 -4.17 -15.08
N CYS A 104 -9.90 -3.99 -13.80
CA CYS A 104 -10.69 -4.95 -13.02
C CYS A 104 -12.18 -4.59 -13.00
N GLY A 105 -12.59 -3.52 -13.68
CA GLY A 105 -13.99 -3.10 -13.78
C GLY A 105 -14.48 -2.19 -12.64
N TYR A 106 -13.59 -1.63 -11.83
CA TYR A 106 -13.98 -0.65 -10.82
C TYR A 106 -14.39 0.68 -11.45
N ASP A 107 -15.46 1.28 -10.90
CA ASP A 107 -15.95 2.59 -11.30
C ASP A 107 -15.02 3.73 -10.86
N GLU A 108 -15.26 4.91 -11.43
CA GLU A 108 -14.45 6.09 -11.15
C GLU A 108 -14.53 6.52 -9.68
N GLU A 109 -15.68 6.32 -9.02
CA GLU A 109 -15.86 6.66 -7.61
C GLU A 109 -14.92 5.83 -6.72
N THR A 110 -14.90 4.52 -6.91
CA THR A 110 -14.04 3.59 -6.17
C THR A 110 -12.57 3.88 -6.43
N VAL A 111 -12.19 4.06 -7.71
CA VAL A 111 -10.81 4.41 -8.08
C VAL A 111 -10.38 5.72 -7.43
N ASN A 112 -11.25 6.74 -7.41
CA ASN A 112 -10.95 8.03 -6.79
C ASN A 112 -10.83 7.93 -5.27
N LYS A 113 -11.64 7.12 -4.59
CA LYS A 113 -11.51 6.83 -3.16
C LYS A 113 -10.15 6.20 -2.87
N VAL A 114 -9.76 5.14 -3.59
CA VAL A 114 -8.45 4.49 -3.43
C VAL A 114 -7.32 5.49 -3.64
N LYS A 115 -7.35 6.26 -4.72
CA LYS A 115 -6.31 7.29 -4.99
C LYS A 115 -6.24 8.33 -3.88
N SER A 116 -7.37 8.78 -3.36
CA SER A 116 -7.43 9.75 -2.26
C SER A 116 -6.74 9.21 -1.00
N LEU A 117 -6.95 7.92 -0.68
CA LEU A 117 -6.31 7.23 0.44
C LEU A 117 -4.81 7.05 0.23
N LEU A 118 -4.35 6.66 -0.97
CA LEU A 118 -2.92 6.58 -1.28
C LEU A 118 -2.22 7.94 -1.16
N LEU A 119 -2.92 9.01 -1.55
CA LEU A 119 -2.43 10.40 -1.42
C LEU A 119 -2.48 10.94 0.01
N LYS A 120 -3.14 10.23 0.94
CA LYS A 120 -3.33 10.66 2.33
C LYS A 120 -4.03 12.00 2.46
N LYS A 121 -5.05 12.23 1.62
CA LYS A 121 -5.81 13.49 1.64
C LYS A 121 -6.60 13.62 2.94
N ASN A 122 -6.59 14.83 3.51
CA ASN A 122 -7.39 15.22 4.67
C ASN A 122 -7.22 14.32 5.91
N LEU A 123 -5.99 13.87 6.21
CA LEU A 123 -5.69 12.96 7.33
C LEU A 123 -6.34 13.38 8.67
N SER A 124 -6.34 14.66 9.02
CA SER A 124 -6.90 15.12 10.30
C SER A 124 -8.43 15.17 10.34
N GLN A 125 -9.12 14.97 9.21
CA GLN A 125 -10.56 15.20 9.08
C GLN A 125 -11.31 14.04 8.40
N ASN A 126 -10.61 13.09 7.78
CA ASN A 126 -11.20 11.98 7.05
C ASN A 126 -10.95 10.67 7.80
N ALA A 127 -12.03 10.06 8.30
CA ALA A 127 -11.99 8.80 9.04
C ALA A 127 -11.40 7.63 8.24
N ASP A 128 -11.60 7.57 6.92
CA ASP A 128 -10.99 6.54 6.09
C ASP A 128 -9.49 6.75 5.96
N THR A 129 -9.04 8.00 5.82
CA THR A 129 -7.60 8.32 5.80
C THR A 129 -6.95 8.00 7.16
N GLN A 130 -7.66 8.22 8.27
CA GLN A 130 -7.20 7.82 9.60
C GLN A 130 -7.12 6.30 9.73
N LEU A 131 -8.16 5.57 9.28
CA LEU A 131 -8.20 4.12 9.33
C LEU A 131 -7.01 3.47 8.59
N ILE A 132 -6.68 3.94 7.38
CA ILE A 132 -5.52 3.39 6.67
C ILE A 132 -4.19 3.74 7.37
N GLU A 133 -4.07 4.92 8.00
CA GLU A 133 -2.87 5.26 8.79
C GLU A 133 -2.77 4.43 10.07
N ASP A 134 -3.88 4.12 10.74
CA ASP A 134 -3.90 3.23 11.90
C ASP A 134 -3.36 1.84 11.51
N VAL A 135 -3.85 1.28 10.38
CA VAL A 135 -3.36 0.00 9.86
C VAL A 135 -1.86 0.06 9.55
N ILE A 136 -1.39 1.15 8.93
CA ILE A 136 0.05 1.35 8.65
C ILE A 136 0.86 1.40 9.94
N CYS A 137 0.41 2.15 10.94
CA CYS A 137 1.07 2.27 12.24
C CYS A 137 1.12 0.92 12.96
N LEU A 138 0.03 0.15 12.96
CA LEU A 138 -0.01 -1.17 13.59
C LEU A 138 0.92 -2.16 12.89
N VAL A 139 0.96 -2.17 11.54
CA VAL A 139 1.92 -2.98 10.78
C VAL A 139 3.36 -2.54 11.05
N PHE A 140 3.61 -1.23 11.13
CA PHE A 140 4.93 -0.71 11.44
C PHE A 140 5.40 -1.16 12.82
N VAL A 141 4.57 -1.02 13.85
CA VAL A 141 4.88 -1.44 15.23
C VAL A 141 5.15 -2.95 15.30
N GLU A 142 4.36 -3.77 14.61
CA GLU A 142 4.47 -5.23 14.70
C GLU A 142 5.67 -5.80 13.93
N PHE A 143 6.03 -5.22 12.77
CA PHE A 143 6.99 -5.85 11.86
C PHE A 143 8.24 -5.04 11.56
N TYR A 144 8.25 -3.73 11.82
CA TYR A 144 9.30 -2.84 11.31
C TYR A 144 9.93 -1.94 12.39
N LEU A 145 9.30 -1.78 13.55
CA LEU A 145 9.78 -0.90 14.62
C LEU A 145 11.15 -1.36 15.14
N ASP A 146 11.32 -2.64 15.40
CA ASP A 146 12.56 -3.20 15.95
C ASP A 146 13.76 -2.92 15.04
N ASP A 147 13.58 -3.02 13.71
CA ASP A 147 14.64 -2.68 12.74
C ASP A 147 14.84 -1.17 12.61
N PHE A 148 13.79 -0.38 12.82
CA PHE A 148 13.84 1.08 12.69
C PHE A 148 14.59 1.78 13.83
N ILE A 149 14.55 1.21 15.04
CA ILE A 149 15.20 1.80 16.23
C ILE A 149 16.66 1.34 16.44
N LYS A 150 17.20 0.54 15.52
CA LYS A 150 18.58 0.08 15.54
C LYS A 150 19.58 1.17 15.13
#